data_AF-A0AAV8QJQ0-F1
#
_entry.id   AF-A0AAV8QJQ0-F1
#
_cell.length_a   1.000
_cell.length_b   1.000
_cell.length_c   1.000
_cell.angle_alpha   90.00
_cell.angle_beta   90.00
_cell.angle_gamma   90.00
#
_symmetry.space_group_name_H-M   'P 1'
#
loop_
_entity.id
_entity.type
_entity.pdbx_description
1 polymer ?
#
loop_
_entity_poly.entity_id
_entity_poly.type
_entity_poly.pdbx_seq_one_letter_code
_entity_poly.pdbx_strand_id
1 'polypeptide(L)'
;MGYQPPAFTPMDVSVELGHEHQLQGATKCYDDDGRLKRTGTVWTASAHIVTAVIGSGVLSLAWAIAQLGWVAGPVVMFLFSFVTYYTSTLLADCYRSGDPITGKRNYNYTDAVHAYLGGLKVKLCGFIQYTNLFGVAIGYTIAASISMMAIKRSDCFHEKGHKNPCHASSNPYMIMFGVAEIFMSQIPDFDQIWWLSIVAAVMSFTYSSIGLALGIVQVIGNKSIKGSLTGISIGVISPTQKIWRSLQALGDIAFAYSFSLVLIEIQDTVRAPPPSEAKVMKKASLLSIVVTTLFYMMCGCMGYAAFGDSAPGNLLTGFGFYNPYWLLNIANAAIVVHLVGAYQVFCQPLFAFIEKWAVKTWPESTFIAKEIAVPLTPTRRYNLSLFRLVWRSAFVVLTTVISMLLPFFNDVVGLLGALGFWPLTVYFPVEMYIVRQRIPRWSTRWVCLQMLSLTCLAVTIAAAIGSVAGVVTDLNLYRPFKTSY
;
A
#
# COMPACT_ATOMS: atom_id res chain seq x y z
N MET A 1 15.60 -38.05 78.80
CA MET A 1 14.61 -37.76 77.74
C MET A 1 15.05 -36.48 77.04
N GLY A 2 15.68 -36.59 75.88
CA GLY A 2 16.23 -35.45 75.13
C GLY A 2 15.26 -35.00 74.04
N TYR A 3 14.96 -33.69 74.00
CA TYR A 3 14.10 -33.03 73.01
C TYR A 3 14.92 -32.76 71.73
N GLN A 4 14.46 -33.26 70.58
CA GLN A 4 15.01 -32.89 69.26
C GLN A 4 14.11 -31.82 68.61
N PRO A 5 14.66 -30.74 68.03
CA PRO A 5 13.89 -29.77 67.26
C PRO A 5 13.57 -30.32 65.86
N PRO A 6 12.45 -29.88 65.23
CA PRO A 6 12.08 -30.36 63.89
C PRO A 6 13.03 -29.79 62.83
N ALA A 7 13.42 -30.65 61.89
CA ALA A 7 14.24 -30.31 60.74
C ALA A 7 13.44 -29.44 59.76
N PHE A 8 13.98 -28.26 59.44
CA PHE A 8 13.52 -27.45 58.31
C PHE A 8 13.85 -28.19 57.00
N THR A 9 12.82 -28.58 56.26
CA THR A 9 12.93 -29.12 54.89
C THR A 9 13.25 -27.98 53.91
N PRO A 10 14.35 -28.05 53.14
CA PRO A 10 14.60 -27.12 52.03
C PRO A 10 13.85 -27.62 50.79
N MET A 11 12.52 -27.52 50.81
CA MET A 11 11.67 -27.72 49.63
C MET A 11 10.65 -26.61 49.64
N ASP A 12 10.99 -25.49 48.99
CA ASP A 12 10.03 -24.51 48.46
C ASP A 12 10.77 -23.48 47.59
N VAL A 13 12.03 -23.17 47.91
CA VAL A 13 12.82 -22.14 47.20
C VAL A 13 13.15 -22.55 45.74
N SER A 14 13.41 -23.82 45.46
CA SER A 14 13.77 -24.29 44.11
C SER A 14 12.58 -24.39 43.15
N VAL A 15 11.37 -24.61 43.68
CA VAL A 15 10.13 -24.64 42.89
C VAL A 15 9.67 -23.21 42.60
N GLU A 16 9.77 -22.30 43.57
CA GLU A 16 9.55 -20.86 43.34
C GLU A 16 10.56 -20.27 42.35
N LEU A 17 11.86 -20.57 42.46
CA LEU A 17 12.87 -20.14 41.48
C LEU A 17 12.60 -20.71 40.08
N GLY A 18 12.17 -21.97 39.97
CA GLY A 18 11.78 -22.58 38.70
C GLY A 18 10.54 -21.95 38.09
N HIS A 19 9.56 -21.57 38.93
CA HIS A 19 8.34 -20.91 38.51
C HIS A 19 8.59 -19.44 38.14
N GLU A 20 9.43 -18.72 38.89
CA GLU A 20 9.89 -17.37 38.55
C GLU A 20 10.73 -17.37 37.26
N HIS A 21 11.59 -18.36 37.02
CA HIS A 21 12.36 -18.45 35.79
C HIS A 21 11.48 -18.82 34.57
N GLN A 22 10.42 -19.60 34.78
CA GLN A 22 9.39 -19.87 33.76
C GLN A 22 8.47 -18.65 33.51
N LEU A 23 8.08 -17.90 34.55
CA LEU A 23 7.33 -16.65 34.41
C LEU A 23 8.20 -15.54 33.79
N GLN A 24 9.48 -15.44 34.13
CA GLN A 24 10.44 -14.54 33.50
C GLN A 24 10.76 -14.94 32.05
N GLY A 25 10.78 -16.25 31.76
CA GLY A 25 10.87 -16.78 30.40
C GLY A 25 9.61 -16.47 29.56
N ALA A 26 8.43 -16.61 30.16
CA ALA A 26 7.16 -16.28 29.53
C ALA A 26 7.03 -14.78 29.28
N THR A 27 7.30 -13.91 30.28
CA THR A 27 7.28 -12.44 30.12
C THR A 27 8.31 -11.92 29.11
N LYS A 28 9.39 -12.66 28.82
CA LYS A 28 10.31 -12.32 27.71
C LYS A 28 9.71 -12.53 26.32
N CYS A 29 8.73 -13.41 26.19
CA CYS A 29 8.12 -13.81 24.92
C CYS A 29 6.83 -13.05 24.57
N TYR A 30 6.22 -12.35 25.54
CA TYR A 30 4.97 -11.61 25.36
C TYR A 30 5.15 -10.10 25.60
N ASP A 31 4.33 -9.29 24.93
CA ASP A 31 4.20 -7.85 25.13
C ASP A 31 3.24 -7.53 26.29
N ASP A 32 3.05 -6.23 26.57
CA ASP A 32 2.26 -5.68 27.67
C ASP A 32 0.76 -6.03 27.62
N ASP A 33 0.27 -6.53 26.49
CA ASP A 33 -1.11 -6.99 26.28
C ASP A 33 -1.25 -8.53 26.25
N GLY A 34 -0.18 -9.26 26.57
CA GLY A 34 -0.17 -10.72 26.58
C GLY A 34 -0.09 -11.38 25.19
N ARG A 35 0.18 -10.61 24.12
CA ARG A 35 0.44 -11.16 22.77
C ARG A 35 1.93 -11.37 22.53
N LEU A 36 2.26 -12.19 21.52
CA LEU A 36 3.65 -12.45 21.15
C LEU A 36 4.42 -11.15 20.94
N LYS A 37 5.67 -11.14 21.42
CA LYS A 37 6.53 -9.96 21.40
C LYS A 37 6.84 -9.48 20.00
N ARG A 38 6.58 -8.19 19.77
CA ARG A 38 6.87 -7.50 18.51
C ARG A 38 8.33 -7.08 18.42
N THR A 39 8.89 -7.15 17.21
CA THR A 39 10.32 -6.85 16.95
C THR A 39 10.56 -5.69 15.99
N GLY A 40 9.50 -5.10 15.43
CA GLY A 40 9.59 -4.06 14.41
C GLY A 40 10.36 -2.81 14.89
N THR A 41 11.06 -2.18 13.95
CA THR A 41 11.92 -1.02 14.17
C THR A 41 11.58 0.10 13.19
N VAL A 42 12.25 1.25 13.31
CA VAL A 42 12.13 2.34 12.30
C VAL A 42 12.43 1.81 10.89
N TRP A 43 13.42 0.92 10.73
CA TRP A 43 13.80 0.38 9.43
C TRP A 43 12.76 -0.55 8.83
N THR A 44 12.22 -1.50 9.60
CA THR A 44 11.19 -2.42 9.10
C THR A 44 9.89 -1.67 8.82
N ALA A 45 9.49 -0.75 9.70
CA ALA A 45 8.33 0.11 9.45
C ALA A 45 8.52 0.97 8.20
N SER A 46 9.71 1.55 8.00
CA SER A 46 10.00 2.33 6.80
C SER A 46 9.99 1.46 5.54
N ALA A 47 10.50 0.22 5.60
CA ALA A 47 10.43 -0.71 4.49
C ALA A 47 8.97 -1.06 4.13
N HIS A 48 8.10 -1.29 5.12
CA HIS A 48 6.67 -1.51 4.89
C HIS A 48 6.00 -0.27 4.28
N ILE A 49 6.26 0.93 4.78
CA ILE A 49 5.71 2.18 4.22
C ILE A 49 6.22 2.38 2.79
N VAL A 50 7.52 2.28 2.56
CA VAL A 50 8.12 2.41 1.21
C VAL A 50 7.54 1.37 0.26
N THR A 51 7.35 0.13 0.71
CA THR A 51 6.69 -0.92 -0.10
C THR A 51 5.25 -0.56 -0.42
N ALA A 52 4.51 0.00 0.54
CA ALA A 52 3.13 0.40 0.33
C ALA A 52 3.00 1.58 -0.64
N VAL A 53 3.93 2.54 -0.57
CA VAL A 53 3.88 3.80 -1.31
C VAL A 53 4.59 3.67 -2.66
N ILE A 54 5.88 3.32 -2.70
CA ILE A 54 6.68 3.21 -3.92
C ILE A 54 6.34 1.91 -4.67
N GLY A 55 5.15 1.87 -5.27
CA GLY A 55 4.68 0.77 -6.10
C GLY A 55 4.07 1.28 -7.40
N SER A 56 2.87 0.81 -7.75
CA SER A 56 2.20 1.22 -8.98
C SER A 56 1.97 2.74 -9.07
N GLY A 57 1.80 3.43 -7.93
CA GLY A 57 1.59 4.87 -7.87
C GLY A 57 2.70 5.71 -8.51
N VAL A 58 3.99 5.32 -8.41
CA VAL A 58 5.09 6.08 -9.03
C VAL A 58 5.05 6.02 -10.56
N LEU A 59 4.49 4.94 -11.12
CA LEU A 59 4.48 4.68 -12.55
C LEU A 59 3.56 5.65 -13.30
N SER A 60 2.47 6.09 -12.66
CA SER A 60 1.51 7.05 -13.24
C SER A 60 1.90 8.52 -13.03
N LEU A 61 2.91 8.83 -12.22
CA LEU A 61 3.26 10.23 -11.89
C LEU A 61 3.74 11.04 -13.09
N ALA A 62 4.44 10.42 -14.04
CA ALA A 62 4.86 11.11 -15.27
C ALA A 62 3.63 11.54 -16.08
N TRP A 63 2.62 10.68 -16.17
CA TRP A 63 1.35 11.01 -16.79
C TRP A 63 0.57 12.07 -16.01
N ALA A 64 0.52 11.97 -14.68
CA ALA A 64 -0.17 12.92 -13.83
C ALA A 64 0.43 14.34 -13.95
N ILE A 65 1.76 14.47 -13.94
CA ILE A 65 2.43 15.74 -14.20
C ILE A 65 2.15 16.21 -15.63
N ALA A 66 2.09 15.32 -16.63
CA ALA A 66 1.71 15.73 -17.97
C ALA A 66 0.29 16.30 -18.06
N GLN A 67 -0.66 15.83 -17.23
CA GLN A 67 -2.01 16.40 -17.21
C GLN A 67 -2.09 17.74 -16.46
N LEU A 68 -1.18 17.99 -15.51
CA LEU A 68 -1.20 19.19 -14.64
C LEU A 68 -0.21 20.29 -15.10
N GLY A 69 0.89 19.91 -15.74
CA GLY A 69 1.95 20.79 -16.19
C GLY A 69 3.08 21.03 -15.19
N TRP A 70 4.08 21.78 -15.64
CA TRP A 70 5.30 22.09 -14.88
C TRP A 70 5.06 22.90 -13.59
N VAL A 71 3.93 23.60 -13.49
CA VAL A 71 3.59 24.37 -12.30
C VAL A 71 2.73 23.55 -11.35
N ALA A 72 1.53 23.17 -11.77
CA ALA A 72 0.57 22.54 -10.87
C ALA A 72 1.01 21.13 -10.45
N GLY A 73 1.63 20.34 -11.34
CA GLY A 73 2.06 18.97 -11.03
C GLY A 73 3.00 18.90 -9.81
N PRO A 74 4.19 19.51 -9.87
CA PRO A 74 5.13 19.58 -8.75
C PRO A 74 4.54 20.15 -7.45
N VAL A 75 3.77 21.24 -7.54
CA VAL A 75 3.14 21.88 -6.36
C VAL A 75 2.15 20.93 -5.69
N VAL A 76 1.28 20.29 -6.48
CA VAL A 76 0.29 19.34 -5.98
C VAL A 76 0.99 18.15 -5.32
N MET A 77 2.04 17.59 -5.93
CA MET A 77 2.80 16.49 -5.32
C MET A 77 3.39 16.85 -3.95
N PHE A 78 3.95 18.06 -3.82
CA PHE A 78 4.47 18.53 -2.53
C PHE A 78 3.35 18.71 -1.48
N LEU A 79 2.19 19.25 -1.90
CA LEU A 79 1.03 19.39 -1.01
C LEU A 79 0.49 18.03 -0.54
N PHE A 80 0.34 17.07 -1.43
CA PHE A 80 -0.10 15.71 -1.06
C PHE A 80 0.90 15.03 -0.11
N SER A 81 2.21 15.16 -0.37
CA SER A 81 3.26 14.70 0.54
C SER A 81 3.13 15.32 1.92
N PHE A 82 2.96 16.65 1.99
CA PHE A 82 2.82 17.37 3.26
C PHE A 82 1.57 16.95 4.03
N VAL A 83 0.41 16.92 3.38
CA VAL A 83 -0.87 16.53 3.99
C VAL A 83 -0.81 15.10 4.50
N THR A 84 -0.26 14.17 3.69
CA THR A 84 -0.10 12.77 4.08
C THR A 84 0.84 12.60 5.26
N TYR A 85 1.97 13.31 5.27
CA TYR A 85 2.88 13.30 6.43
C TYR A 85 2.18 13.84 7.67
N TYR A 86 1.54 15.00 7.57
CA TYR A 86 0.86 15.62 8.69
C TYR A 86 -0.21 14.70 9.29
N THR A 87 -1.11 14.19 8.46
CA THR A 87 -2.22 13.32 8.89
C THR A 87 -1.74 11.94 9.37
N SER A 88 -0.71 11.36 8.76
CA SER A 88 -0.10 10.12 9.25
C SER A 88 0.52 10.29 10.64
N THR A 89 1.05 11.47 10.98
CA THR A 89 1.51 11.75 12.35
C THR A 89 0.36 11.81 13.35
N LEU A 90 -0.81 12.31 12.94
CA LEU A 90 -2.01 12.32 13.77
C LEU A 90 -2.55 10.90 13.98
N LEU A 91 -2.57 10.10 12.92
CA LEU A 91 -3.00 8.70 12.96
C LEU A 91 -2.07 7.87 13.84
N ALA A 92 -0.75 8.05 13.72
CA ALA A 92 0.24 7.34 14.51
C ALA A 92 0.10 7.58 16.02
N ASP A 93 -0.37 8.77 16.40
CA ASP A 93 -0.72 9.03 17.79
C ASP A 93 -1.87 8.11 18.22
N CYS A 94 -2.92 7.98 17.41
CA CYS A 94 -4.16 7.23 17.71
C CYS A 94 -4.01 5.70 17.82
N TYR A 95 -2.80 5.16 17.75
CA TYR A 95 -2.56 3.71 17.92
C TYR A 95 -2.93 3.19 19.32
N ARG A 96 -2.58 3.90 20.40
CA ARG A 96 -2.99 3.57 21.77
C ARG A 96 -4.12 4.47 22.23
N SER A 97 -5.18 3.88 22.80
CA SER A 97 -6.32 4.58 23.39
C SER A 97 -6.14 4.79 24.89
N GLY A 98 -6.44 6.00 25.37
CA GLY A 98 -6.16 6.41 26.75
C GLY A 98 -4.73 6.94 26.88
N ASP A 99 -3.90 6.27 27.68
CA ASP A 99 -2.50 6.66 27.87
C ASP A 99 -1.64 6.39 26.61
N PRO A 100 -0.75 7.32 26.19
CA PRO A 100 0.07 7.14 25.00
C PRO A 100 1.11 6.00 25.06
N ILE A 101 1.44 5.49 26.24
CA ILE A 101 2.47 4.46 26.47
C ILE A 101 1.85 3.16 26.98
N THR A 102 0.92 3.22 27.92
CA THR A 102 0.30 2.04 28.57
C THR A 102 -1.14 1.80 28.15
N GLY A 103 -1.72 2.70 27.35
CA GLY A 103 -3.09 2.59 26.87
C GLY A 103 -3.32 1.37 25.98
N LYS A 104 -4.59 0.97 25.85
CA LYS A 104 -4.98 -0.19 25.06
C LYS A 104 -4.57 0.01 23.60
N ARG A 105 -3.93 -1.01 23.02
CA ARG A 105 -3.52 -1.03 21.61
C ARG A 105 -4.73 -1.22 20.69
N ASN A 106 -4.72 -0.49 19.59
CA ASN A 106 -5.60 -0.73 18.44
C ASN A 106 -4.80 -1.45 17.37
N TYR A 107 -5.15 -2.71 17.09
CA TYR A 107 -4.36 -3.58 16.22
C TYR A 107 -4.57 -3.32 14.73
N ASN A 108 -5.71 -2.70 14.38
CA ASN A 108 -6.04 -2.35 13.01
C ASN A 108 -6.72 -0.97 12.98
N TYR A 109 -6.80 -0.39 11.79
CA TYR A 109 -7.35 0.94 11.59
C TYR A 109 -8.80 1.05 12.10
N THR A 110 -9.64 0.05 11.82
CA THR A 110 -11.05 0.04 12.20
C THR A 110 -11.22 -0.03 13.73
N ASP A 111 -10.35 -0.73 14.44
CA ASP A 111 -10.30 -0.76 15.91
C ASP A 111 -10.00 0.63 16.48
N ALA A 112 -9.07 1.38 15.88
CA ALA A 112 -8.76 2.75 16.29
C ALA A 112 -9.98 3.67 16.12
N VAL A 113 -10.67 3.57 14.97
CA VAL A 113 -11.92 4.32 14.74
C VAL A 113 -13.01 3.92 15.74
N HIS A 114 -13.11 2.63 16.08
CA HIS A 114 -14.04 2.14 17.09
C HIS A 114 -13.74 2.71 18.48
N ALA A 115 -12.46 2.80 18.86
CA ALA A 115 -12.06 3.30 20.16
C ALA A 115 -12.30 4.81 20.37
N TYR A 116 -12.23 5.62 19.30
CA TYR A 116 -12.38 7.08 19.41
C TYR A 116 -13.72 7.63 18.92
N LEU A 117 -14.30 7.06 17.85
CA LEU A 117 -15.47 7.65 17.18
C LEU A 117 -16.74 6.80 17.33
N GLY A 118 -16.60 5.47 17.32
CA GLY A 118 -17.70 4.52 17.53
C GLY A 118 -18.84 4.62 16.49
N GLY A 119 -19.89 3.81 16.69
CA GLY A 119 -21.15 3.90 15.94
C GLY A 119 -21.03 3.66 14.42
N LEU A 120 -21.81 4.42 13.64
CA LEU A 120 -21.88 4.29 12.17
C LEU A 120 -20.53 4.57 11.49
N LYS A 121 -19.69 5.43 12.08
CA LYS A 121 -18.37 5.80 11.53
C LYS A 121 -17.44 4.60 11.40
N VAL A 122 -17.55 3.60 12.28
CA VAL A 122 -16.77 2.35 12.21
C VAL A 122 -17.16 1.52 10.99
N LYS A 123 -18.47 1.36 10.76
CA LYS A 123 -18.98 0.60 9.61
C LYS A 123 -18.59 1.27 8.29
N LEU A 124 -18.69 2.60 8.22
CA LEU A 124 -18.26 3.37 7.04
C LEU A 124 -16.75 3.26 6.82
N CYS A 125 -15.94 3.40 7.88
CA CYS A 125 -14.49 3.23 7.80
C CYS A 125 -14.12 1.85 7.25
N GLY A 126 -14.65 0.78 7.85
CA GLY A 126 -14.37 -0.58 7.40
C GLY A 126 -14.79 -0.80 5.95
N PHE A 127 -16.00 -0.39 5.56
CA PHE A 127 -16.46 -0.52 4.17
C PHE A 127 -15.51 0.18 3.19
N ILE A 128 -15.14 1.44 3.46
CA ILE A 128 -14.26 2.22 2.59
C ILE A 128 -12.85 1.61 2.56
N GLN A 129 -12.29 1.26 3.72
CA GLN A 129 -10.96 0.67 3.84
C GLN A 129 -10.87 -0.64 3.07
N TYR A 130 -11.76 -1.60 3.33
CA TYR A 130 -11.73 -2.92 2.69
C TYR A 130 -12.05 -2.86 1.20
N THR A 131 -12.92 -1.94 0.75
CA THR A 131 -13.15 -1.69 -0.69
C THR A 131 -11.89 -1.13 -1.36
N ASN A 132 -11.16 -0.23 -0.69
CA ASN A 132 -9.91 0.31 -1.20
C ASN A 132 -8.83 -0.79 -1.31
N LEU A 133 -8.68 -1.63 -0.26
CA LEU A 133 -7.77 -2.79 -0.27
C LEU A 133 -8.07 -3.77 -1.41
N PHE A 134 -9.35 -4.08 -1.64
CA PHE A 134 -9.79 -4.89 -2.77
C PHE A 134 -9.40 -4.28 -4.12
N GLY A 135 -9.61 -2.97 -4.27
CA GLY A 135 -9.22 -2.27 -5.49
C GLY A 135 -7.71 -2.19 -5.71
N VAL A 136 -6.91 -2.03 -4.66
CA VAL A 136 -5.44 -2.06 -4.75
C VAL A 136 -4.97 -3.41 -5.33
N ALA A 137 -5.57 -4.52 -4.90
CA ALA A 137 -5.29 -5.85 -5.45
C ALA A 137 -5.55 -5.94 -6.97
N ILE A 138 -6.65 -5.33 -7.44
CA ILE A 138 -6.97 -5.21 -8.88
C ILE A 138 -5.91 -4.37 -9.60
N GLY A 139 -5.57 -3.19 -9.06
CA GLY A 139 -4.60 -2.26 -9.63
C GLY A 139 -3.20 -2.88 -9.76
N TYR A 140 -2.76 -3.64 -8.76
CA TYR A 140 -1.47 -4.35 -8.79
C TYR A 140 -1.44 -5.48 -9.80
N THR A 141 -2.53 -6.24 -9.93
CA THR A 141 -2.65 -7.28 -10.95
C THR A 141 -2.55 -6.69 -12.35
N ILE A 142 -3.19 -5.53 -12.59
CA ILE A 142 -3.09 -4.79 -13.85
C ILE A 142 -1.64 -4.31 -14.07
N ALA A 143 -1.05 -3.62 -13.10
CA ALA A 143 0.29 -3.07 -13.22
C ALA A 143 1.36 -4.13 -13.48
N ALA A 144 1.32 -5.25 -12.75
CA ALA A 144 2.24 -6.37 -12.94
C ALA A 144 2.10 -6.96 -14.35
N SER A 145 0.87 -7.11 -14.85
CA SER A 145 0.63 -7.60 -16.21
C SER A 145 1.19 -6.67 -17.28
N ILE A 146 1.08 -5.35 -17.10
CA ILE A 146 1.64 -4.35 -18.01
C ILE A 146 3.17 -4.46 -18.05
N SER A 147 3.82 -4.62 -16.90
CA SER A 147 5.28 -4.79 -16.84
C SER A 147 5.76 -6.09 -17.48
N MET A 148 5.05 -7.20 -17.28
CA MET A 148 5.41 -8.48 -17.94
C MET A 148 5.19 -8.44 -19.45
N MET A 149 4.13 -7.78 -19.91
CA MET A 149 3.93 -7.50 -21.33
C MET A 149 5.06 -6.66 -21.90
N ALA A 150 5.52 -5.63 -21.17
CA ALA A 150 6.62 -4.78 -21.61
C ALA A 150 7.91 -5.58 -21.85
N ILE A 151 8.21 -6.57 -20.99
CA ILE A 151 9.33 -7.50 -21.19
C ILE A 151 9.17 -8.27 -22.51
N LYS A 152 8.03 -8.94 -22.72
CA LYS A 152 7.81 -9.71 -23.96
C LYS A 152 7.86 -8.84 -25.21
N ARG A 153 7.33 -7.62 -25.15
CA ARG A 153 7.39 -6.69 -26.29
C ARG A 153 8.83 -6.27 -26.58
N SER A 154 9.58 -5.90 -25.53
CA SER A 154 11.00 -5.54 -25.61
C SER A 154 11.83 -6.66 -26.28
N ASP A 155 11.66 -7.91 -25.82
CA ASP A 155 12.35 -9.08 -26.38
C ASP A 155 11.94 -9.35 -27.84
N CYS A 156 10.64 -9.27 -28.14
CA CYS A 156 10.13 -9.46 -29.51
C CYS A 156 10.71 -8.42 -30.48
N PHE A 157 10.80 -7.15 -30.08
CA PHE A 157 11.41 -6.11 -30.91
C PHE A 157 12.92 -6.31 -31.10
N HIS A 158 13.61 -6.82 -30.07
CA HIS A 158 15.03 -7.14 -30.19
C HIS A 158 15.28 -8.28 -31.18
N GLU A 159 14.50 -9.36 -31.10
CA GLU A 159 14.67 -10.54 -31.96
C GLU A 159 14.17 -10.33 -33.40
N LYS A 160 12.98 -9.73 -33.55
CA LYS A 160 12.27 -9.66 -34.85
C LYS A 160 12.41 -8.32 -35.55
N GLY A 161 13.06 -7.36 -34.90
CA GLY A 161 13.22 -6.00 -35.39
C GLY A 161 11.94 -5.16 -35.31
N HIS A 162 12.09 -3.84 -35.45
CA HIS A 162 11.04 -2.85 -35.23
C HIS A 162 9.87 -2.85 -36.24
N LYS A 163 9.92 -3.71 -37.27
CA LYS A 163 8.87 -3.81 -38.29
C LYS A 163 7.72 -4.75 -37.89
N ASN A 164 7.88 -5.55 -36.84
CA ASN A 164 6.84 -6.45 -36.36
C ASN A 164 5.98 -5.74 -35.29
N PRO A 165 4.64 -5.75 -35.38
CA PRO A 165 3.78 -5.07 -34.40
C PRO A 165 3.86 -5.66 -32.98
N CYS A 166 4.42 -6.87 -32.81
CA CYS A 166 4.70 -7.52 -31.51
C CYS A 166 3.52 -7.44 -30.53
N HIS A 167 2.33 -7.84 -30.99
CA HIS A 167 1.12 -7.83 -30.17
C HIS A 167 1.24 -8.79 -28.98
N ALA A 168 0.87 -8.31 -27.80
CA ALA A 168 0.80 -9.09 -26.58
C ALA A 168 -0.57 -8.89 -25.92
N SER A 169 -1.18 -10.00 -25.47
CA SER A 169 -2.38 -9.96 -24.64
C SER A 169 -2.00 -9.88 -23.16
N SER A 170 -2.71 -9.06 -22.39
CA SER A 170 -2.50 -8.90 -20.94
C SER A 170 -3.03 -10.07 -20.12
N ASN A 171 -4.06 -10.78 -20.60
CA ASN A 171 -4.78 -11.81 -19.84
C ASN A 171 -3.88 -12.94 -19.32
N PRO A 172 -2.98 -13.55 -20.13
CA PRO A 172 -2.08 -14.60 -19.62
C PRO A 172 -1.18 -14.11 -18.48
N TYR A 173 -0.76 -12.85 -18.52
CA TYR A 173 0.09 -12.24 -17.50
C TYR A 173 -0.67 -11.92 -16.22
N MET A 174 -1.92 -11.47 -16.32
CA MET A 174 -2.81 -11.32 -15.16
C MET A 174 -3.05 -12.65 -14.47
N ILE A 175 -3.33 -13.72 -15.24
CA ILE A 175 -3.50 -15.07 -14.70
C ILE A 175 -2.22 -15.56 -14.03
N MET A 176 -1.06 -15.36 -14.66
CA MET A 176 0.23 -15.76 -14.10
C MET A 176 0.53 -15.04 -12.77
N PHE A 177 0.26 -13.73 -12.69
CA PHE A 177 0.38 -12.99 -11.44
C PHE A 177 -0.59 -13.51 -10.38
N GLY A 178 -1.87 -13.70 -10.73
CA GLY A 178 -2.87 -14.27 -9.83
C GLY A 178 -2.49 -15.65 -9.31
N VAL A 179 -1.90 -16.52 -10.14
CA VAL A 179 -1.39 -17.82 -9.69
C VAL A 179 -0.27 -17.65 -8.66
N ALA A 180 0.68 -16.73 -8.89
CA ALA A 180 1.72 -16.44 -7.90
C ALA A 180 1.14 -15.92 -6.58
N GLU A 181 0.14 -15.03 -6.64
CA GLU A 181 -0.54 -14.49 -5.46
C GLU A 181 -1.36 -15.55 -4.71
N ILE A 182 -1.94 -16.54 -5.38
CA ILE A 182 -2.60 -17.67 -4.69
C ILE A 182 -1.63 -18.34 -3.71
N PHE A 183 -0.37 -18.55 -4.11
CA PHE A 183 0.65 -19.14 -3.23
C PHE A 183 1.13 -18.17 -2.15
N MET A 184 1.47 -16.93 -2.52
CA MET A 184 1.99 -15.94 -1.58
C MET A 184 0.96 -15.51 -0.53
N SER A 185 -0.32 -15.44 -0.91
CA SER A 185 -1.42 -15.13 -0.01
C SER A 185 -1.68 -16.22 1.02
N GLN A 186 -1.06 -17.41 0.95
CA GLN A 186 -1.17 -18.40 2.03
C GLN A 186 -0.26 -18.09 3.23
N ILE A 187 0.59 -17.06 3.17
CA ILE A 187 1.39 -16.64 4.33
C ILE A 187 0.44 -16.09 5.41
N PRO A 188 0.49 -16.56 6.67
CA PRO A 188 -0.61 -16.36 7.62
C PRO A 188 -0.74 -14.91 8.10
N ASP A 189 0.38 -14.23 8.37
CA ASP A 189 0.42 -12.98 9.13
C ASP A 189 1.35 -11.92 8.53
N PHE A 190 1.05 -10.65 8.83
CA PHE A 190 1.78 -9.47 8.35
C PHE A 190 3.21 -9.38 8.92
N ASP A 191 3.44 -9.88 10.13
CA ASP A 191 4.78 -9.95 10.71
C ASP A 191 5.68 -10.94 9.98
N GLN A 192 5.13 -12.01 9.38
CA GLN A 192 5.89 -13.02 8.65
C GLN A 192 6.32 -12.58 7.24
N ILE A 193 5.75 -11.50 6.71
CA ILE A 193 6.09 -10.94 5.38
C ILE A 193 7.12 -9.81 5.43
N TRP A 194 7.77 -9.57 6.59
CA TRP A 194 8.77 -8.50 6.73
C TRP A 194 9.90 -8.60 5.69
N TRP A 195 10.39 -9.81 5.42
CA TRP A 195 11.46 -10.05 4.44
C TRP A 195 10.97 -9.76 3.02
N LEU A 196 9.72 -10.10 2.72
CA LEU A 196 9.09 -9.85 1.42
C LEU A 196 8.93 -8.34 1.19
N SER A 197 8.60 -7.59 2.25
CA SER A 197 8.55 -6.12 2.20
C SER A 197 9.94 -5.51 2.00
N ILE A 198 11.00 -6.05 2.59
CA ILE A 198 12.37 -5.56 2.32
C ILE A 198 12.74 -5.80 0.85
N VAL A 199 12.47 -6.99 0.31
CA VAL A 199 12.72 -7.29 -1.10
C VAL A 199 11.92 -6.34 -2.00
N ALA A 200 10.64 -6.12 -1.71
CA ALA A 200 9.80 -5.21 -2.47
C ALA A 200 10.31 -3.75 -2.41
N ALA A 201 10.74 -3.28 -1.24
CA ALA A 201 11.35 -1.96 -1.10
C ALA A 201 12.67 -1.82 -1.89
N VAL A 202 13.51 -2.86 -1.91
CA VAL A 202 14.74 -2.84 -2.74
C VAL A 202 14.36 -2.76 -4.23
N MET A 203 13.43 -3.59 -4.67
CA MET A 203 12.96 -3.59 -6.07
C MET A 203 12.33 -2.26 -6.46
N SER A 204 11.64 -1.58 -5.54
CA SER A 204 11.06 -0.26 -5.81
C SER A 204 12.10 0.81 -6.10
N PHE A 205 13.17 0.83 -5.32
CA PHE A 205 14.31 1.70 -5.60
C PHE A 205 15.01 1.33 -6.88
N THR A 206 15.13 0.03 -7.20
CA THR A 206 15.75 -0.44 -8.44
C THR A 206 15.02 0.09 -9.66
N TYR A 207 13.71 -0.19 -9.81
CA TYR A 207 13.00 0.23 -11.01
C TYR A 207 12.81 1.75 -11.07
N SER A 208 12.66 2.45 -9.93
CA SER A 208 12.54 3.91 -9.90
C SER A 208 13.84 4.59 -10.32
N SER A 209 14.99 4.08 -9.84
CA SER A 209 16.30 4.60 -10.23
C SER A 209 16.58 4.36 -11.72
N ILE A 210 16.23 3.18 -12.24
CA ILE A 210 16.33 2.90 -13.68
C ILE A 210 15.42 3.83 -14.47
N GLY A 211 14.14 3.95 -14.11
CA GLY A 211 13.18 4.84 -14.78
C GLY A 211 13.64 6.29 -14.80
N LEU A 212 14.22 6.78 -13.69
CA LEU A 212 14.84 8.10 -13.60
C LEU A 212 16.03 8.24 -14.56
N ALA A 213 16.95 7.28 -14.55
CA ALA A 213 18.12 7.30 -15.43
C ALA A 213 17.71 7.29 -16.91
N LEU A 214 16.74 6.45 -17.28
CA LEU A 214 16.15 6.39 -18.62
C LEU A 214 15.52 7.74 -19.01
N GLY A 215 14.78 8.36 -18.10
CA GLY A 215 14.19 9.69 -18.29
C GLY A 215 15.24 10.75 -18.54
N ILE A 216 16.31 10.79 -17.74
CA ILE A 216 17.43 11.73 -17.90
C ILE A 216 18.11 11.53 -19.27
N VAL A 217 18.44 10.29 -19.63
CA VAL A 217 19.06 9.99 -20.93
C VAL A 217 18.16 10.41 -22.08
N GLN A 218 16.85 10.18 -21.97
CA GLN A 218 15.90 10.60 -22.99
C GLN A 218 15.83 12.13 -23.13
N VAL A 219 15.86 12.88 -22.02
CA VAL A 219 15.92 14.35 -22.06
C VAL A 219 17.19 14.85 -22.75
N ILE A 220 18.34 14.25 -22.42
CA ILE A 220 19.62 14.56 -23.06
C ILE A 220 19.56 14.26 -24.57
N GLY A 221 19.02 13.08 -24.93
CA GLY A 221 18.86 12.66 -26.33
C GLY A 221 17.91 13.57 -27.12
N ASN A 222 16.81 14.03 -26.50
CA ASN A 222 15.88 14.99 -27.08
C ASN A 222 16.49 16.39 -27.28
N LYS A 223 17.61 16.69 -26.60
CA LYS A 223 18.24 18.03 -26.53
C LYS A 223 17.28 19.15 -26.11
N SER A 224 16.18 18.81 -25.46
CA SER A 224 15.15 19.74 -25.01
C SER A 224 14.34 19.13 -23.86
N ILE A 225 13.86 20.01 -22.98
CA ILE A 225 12.89 19.66 -21.93
C ILE A 225 11.50 19.83 -22.53
N LYS A 226 10.75 18.73 -22.64
CA LYS A 226 9.38 18.74 -23.16
C LYS A 226 8.38 19.18 -22.10
N GLY A 227 7.13 19.33 -22.53
CA GLY A 227 5.98 19.67 -21.70
C GLY A 227 5.68 21.17 -21.70
N SER A 228 4.45 21.50 -21.32
CA SER A 228 3.96 22.86 -21.15
C SER A 228 3.79 23.23 -19.67
N LEU A 229 3.63 24.54 -19.40
CA LEU A 229 3.35 25.06 -18.07
C LEU A 229 2.00 24.59 -17.49
N THR A 230 1.00 24.37 -18.35
CA THR A 230 -0.40 24.07 -17.96
C THR A 230 -0.86 22.67 -18.34
N GLY A 231 0.11 21.77 -18.55
CA GLY A 231 -0.13 20.37 -18.89
C GLY A 231 -0.52 20.18 -20.35
N ILE A 232 -1.14 19.04 -20.64
CA ILE A 232 -1.52 18.62 -21.99
C ILE A 232 -2.21 19.73 -22.80
N SER A 233 -1.79 19.88 -24.06
CA SER A 233 -2.24 20.97 -24.92
C SER A 233 -3.66 20.75 -25.44
N ILE A 234 -4.47 21.82 -25.46
CA ILE A 234 -5.78 21.82 -26.11
C ILE A 234 -5.55 21.72 -27.62
N GLY A 235 -6.12 20.70 -28.27
CA GLY A 235 -5.86 20.34 -29.67
C GLY A 235 -5.44 18.88 -29.83
N VAL A 236 -4.68 18.33 -28.87
CA VAL A 236 -4.46 16.88 -28.75
C VAL A 236 -5.70 16.20 -28.16
N ILE A 237 -6.34 16.88 -27.22
CA ILE A 237 -7.58 16.47 -26.58
C ILE A 237 -8.58 17.63 -26.52
N SER A 238 -9.85 17.33 -26.29
CA SER A 238 -10.88 18.35 -26.10
C SER A 238 -10.71 19.10 -24.77
N PRO A 239 -11.20 20.35 -24.65
CA PRO A 239 -11.16 21.10 -23.38
C PRO A 239 -11.79 20.34 -22.21
N THR A 240 -12.90 19.65 -22.46
CA THR A 240 -13.60 18.81 -21.48
C THR A 240 -12.74 17.63 -21.03
N GLN A 241 -12.08 16.94 -21.97
CA GLN A 241 -11.14 15.85 -21.64
C GLN A 241 -9.95 16.35 -20.84
N LYS A 242 -9.45 17.57 -21.12
CA LYS A 242 -8.37 18.18 -20.33
C LYS A 242 -8.79 18.33 -18.87
N ILE A 243 -9.99 18.84 -18.61
CA ILE A 243 -10.51 18.98 -17.24
C ILE A 243 -10.60 17.61 -16.56
N TRP A 244 -11.20 16.60 -17.20
CA TRP A 244 -11.36 15.27 -16.61
C TRP A 244 -10.02 14.62 -16.27
N ARG A 245 -9.04 14.69 -17.19
CA ARG A 245 -7.70 14.13 -16.99
C ARG A 245 -6.91 14.88 -15.91
N SER A 246 -7.00 16.21 -15.86
CA SER A 246 -6.37 16.98 -14.78
C SER A 246 -6.97 16.64 -13.41
N LEU A 247 -8.28 16.42 -13.32
CA LEU A 247 -8.93 15.98 -12.08
C LEU A 247 -8.53 14.56 -11.70
N GLN A 248 -8.51 13.62 -12.66
CA GLN A 248 -8.03 12.25 -12.44
C GLN A 248 -6.59 12.22 -11.95
N ALA A 249 -5.70 13.07 -12.50
CA ALA A 249 -4.31 13.17 -12.07
C ALA A 249 -4.16 13.52 -10.57
N LEU A 250 -5.12 14.25 -9.98
CA LEU A 250 -5.16 14.47 -8.53
C LEU A 250 -5.40 13.16 -7.76
N GLY A 251 -6.27 12.29 -8.30
CA GLY A 251 -6.52 10.95 -7.77
C GLY A 251 -5.28 10.06 -7.88
N ASP A 252 -4.59 10.08 -9.01
CA ASP A 252 -3.36 9.31 -9.22
C ASP A 252 -2.27 9.71 -8.22
N ILE A 253 -2.07 11.03 -8.02
CA ILE A 253 -1.12 11.54 -7.01
C ILE A 253 -1.58 11.17 -5.60
N ALA A 254 -2.89 11.24 -5.31
CA ALA A 254 -3.45 10.86 -4.02
C ALA A 254 -3.20 9.38 -3.70
N PHE A 255 -3.38 8.51 -4.70
CA PHE A 255 -3.09 7.08 -4.60
C PHE A 255 -1.60 6.83 -4.36
N ALA A 256 -0.72 7.56 -5.06
CA ALA A 256 0.71 7.39 -4.92
C ALA A 256 1.19 7.63 -3.48
N TYR A 257 0.53 8.51 -2.70
CA TYR A 257 0.84 8.72 -1.28
C TYR A 257 0.02 7.87 -0.30
N SER A 258 -0.75 6.90 -0.79
CA SER A 258 -1.72 6.16 0.03
C SER A 258 -1.08 4.98 0.78
N PHE A 259 -0.73 5.20 2.05
CA PHE A 259 -0.37 4.11 3.00
C PHE A 259 -1.09 4.21 4.35
N SER A 260 -1.84 5.29 4.57
CA SER A 260 -2.60 5.56 5.80
C SER A 260 -3.51 4.39 6.19
N LEU A 261 -4.09 3.73 5.20
CA LEU A 261 -5.01 2.60 5.31
C LEU A 261 -4.39 1.29 5.85
N VAL A 262 -3.06 1.19 5.90
CA VAL A 262 -2.31 0.09 6.55
C VAL A 262 -1.39 0.60 7.66
N LEU A 263 -1.44 1.90 8.00
CA LEU A 263 -0.49 2.53 8.91
C LEU A 263 -0.57 1.93 10.32
N ILE A 264 -1.78 1.70 10.82
CA ILE A 264 -1.98 1.15 12.17
C ILE A 264 -1.50 -0.31 12.23
N GLU A 265 -1.74 -1.08 11.18
CA GLU A 265 -1.29 -2.46 11.04
C GLU A 265 0.24 -2.54 10.98
N ILE A 266 0.90 -1.63 10.25
CA ILE A 266 2.37 -1.50 10.26
C ILE A 266 2.86 -1.11 11.66
N GLN A 267 2.21 -0.14 12.30
CA GLN A 267 2.57 0.32 13.64
C GLN A 267 2.38 -0.78 14.70
N ASP A 268 1.42 -1.68 14.50
CA ASP A 268 1.18 -2.86 15.34
C ASP A 268 2.33 -3.87 15.24
N THR A 269 3.26 -3.76 14.28
CA THR A 269 4.48 -4.60 14.25
C THR A 269 5.64 -4.02 15.06
N VAL A 270 5.57 -2.75 15.44
CA VAL A 270 6.66 -2.03 16.13
C VAL A 270 6.83 -2.58 17.54
N ARG A 271 8.08 -2.81 17.94
CA ARG A 271 8.42 -3.30 19.29
C ARG A 271 7.86 -2.39 20.40
N ALA A 272 7.57 -2.99 21.55
CA ALA A 272 7.05 -2.27 22.71
C ALA A 272 8.02 -1.16 23.21
N PRO A 273 7.50 -0.13 23.90
CA PRO A 273 8.31 0.98 24.43
C PRO A 273 9.42 0.55 25.40
N PRO A 274 10.51 1.33 25.54
CA PRO A 274 10.84 2.60 24.87
C PRO A 274 11.68 2.46 23.56
N PRO A 275 11.56 3.39 22.59
CA PRO A 275 10.63 4.54 22.51
C PRO A 275 9.19 4.11 22.14
N SER A 276 8.20 4.99 22.35
CA SER A 276 6.80 4.69 22.01
C SER A 276 6.60 4.36 20.53
N GLU A 277 5.63 3.49 20.24
CA GLU A 277 5.30 3.05 18.88
C GLU A 277 4.97 4.26 17.98
N ALA A 278 4.24 5.25 18.51
CA ALA A 278 3.94 6.50 17.80
C ALA A 278 5.20 7.29 17.42
N LYS A 279 6.22 7.33 18.30
CA LYS A 279 7.48 8.04 18.02
C LYS A 279 8.30 7.32 16.97
N VAL A 280 8.35 6.00 17.00
CA VAL A 280 8.98 5.18 15.96
C VAL A 280 8.27 5.39 14.63
N MET A 281 6.93 5.29 14.63
CA MET A 281 6.13 5.40 13.42
C MET A 281 6.22 6.79 12.79
N LYS A 282 6.19 7.87 13.57
CA LYS A 282 6.40 9.24 13.05
C LYS A 282 7.76 9.41 12.35
N LYS A 283 8.82 8.83 12.92
CA LYS A 283 10.15 8.84 12.29
C LYS A 283 10.17 8.02 11.01
N ALA A 284 9.56 6.83 11.02
CA ALA A 284 9.45 5.98 9.84
C ALA A 284 8.64 6.65 8.71
N SER A 285 7.50 7.26 9.04
CA SER A 285 6.67 8.02 8.10
C SER A 285 7.41 9.23 7.52
N LEU A 286 8.13 10.00 8.35
CA LEU A 286 8.93 11.13 7.86
C LEU A 286 9.99 10.67 6.87
N LEU A 287 10.79 9.66 7.24
CA LEU A 287 11.84 9.12 6.38
C LEU A 287 11.26 8.61 5.07
N SER A 288 10.22 7.79 5.15
CA SER A 288 9.61 7.14 3.98
C SER A 288 8.98 8.16 3.04
N ILE A 289 8.23 9.14 3.55
CA ILE A 289 7.61 10.19 2.72
C ILE A 289 8.69 11.06 2.08
N VAL A 290 9.70 11.52 2.81
CA VAL A 290 10.79 12.33 2.22
C VAL A 290 11.47 11.58 1.08
N VAL A 291 11.89 10.35 1.32
CA VAL A 291 12.55 9.51 0.29
C VAL A 291 11.61 9.31 -0.90
N THR A 292 10.37 8.96 -0.64
CA THR A 292 9.38 8.69 -1.69
C THR A 292 9.08 9.93 -2.53
N THR A 293 8.82 11.08 -1.89
CA THR A 293 8.54 12.35 -2.57
C THR A 293 9.71 12.78 -3.46
N LEU A 294 10.95 12.57 -3.02
CA LEU A 294 12.12 12.84 -3.86
C LEU A 294 12.12 11.98 -5.12
N PHE A 295 11.95 10.65 -4.99
CA PHE A 295 11.89 9.75 -6.13
C PHE A 295 10.69 10.04 -7.04
N TYR A 296 9.55 10.38 -6.46
CA TYR A 296 8.32 10.71 -7.16
C TYR A 296 8.47 11.96 -8.00
N MET A 297 9.00 13.03 -7.41
CA MET A 297 9.30 14.27 -8.12
C MET A 297 10.31 14.03 -9.23
N MET A 298 11.37 13.28 -8.96
CA MET A 298 12.39 12.96 -9.96
C MET A 298 11.80 12.15 -11.13
N CYS A 299 11.11 11.05 -10.86
CA CYS A 299 10.55 10.18 -11.89
C CYS A 299 9.41 10.88 -12.67
N GLY A 300 8.51 11.56 -11.96
CA GLY A 300 7.41 12.30 -12.58
C GLY A 300 7.92 13.43 -13.46
N CYS A 301 8.78 14.30 -12.92
CA CYS A 301 9.30 15.45 -13.67
C CYS A 301 10.19 15.01 -14.83
N MET A 302 11.08 14.03 -14.65
CA MET A 302 11.95 13.58 -15.75
C MET A 302 11.15 12.79 -16.79
N GLY A 303 10.13 12.04 -16.39
CA GLY A 303 9.18 11.44 -17.33
C GLY A 303 8.46 12.50 -18.16
N TYR A 304 7.97 13.57 -17.54
CA TYR A 304 7.34 14.67 -18.28
C TYR A 304 8.33 15.45 -19.16
N ALA A 305 9.55 15.71 -18.68
CA ALA A 305 10.60 16.31 -19.48
C ALA A 305 10.98 15.45 -20.70
N ALA A 306 10.94 14.13 -20.57
CA ALA A 306 11.27 13.19 -21.64
C ALA A 306 10.17 13.07 -22.69
N PHE A 307 8.90 13.06 -22.26
CA PHE A 307 7.76 12.67 -23.11
C PHE A 307 6.74 13.78 -23.39
N GLY A 308 6.68 14.84 -22.57
CA GLY A 308 5.70 15.92 -22.70
C GLY A 308 4.26 15.42 -22.66
N ASP A 309 3.43 15.90 -23.58
CA ASP A 309 2.01 15.52 -23.71
C ASP A 309 1.80 14.02 -24.01
N SER A 310 2.86 13.30 -24.43
CA SER A 310 2.85 11.87 -24.71
C SER A 310 3.35 11.01 -23.54
N ALA A 311 3.45 11.56 -22.33
CA ALA A 311 3.87 10.79 -21.15
C ALA A 311 2.95 9.58 -20.93
N PRO A 312 3.51 8.37 -20.79
CA PRO A 312 2.72 7.15 -20.66
C PRO A 312 2.14 7.02 -19.23
N GLY A 313 0.99 6.34 -19.11
CA GLY A 313 0.39 6.03 -17.80
C GLY A 313 1.23 5.10 -16.93
N ASN A 314 2.16 4.35 -17.53
CA ASN A 314 3.25 3.70 -16.83
C ASN A 314 4.56 4.19 -17.42
N LEU A 315 5.35 4.92 -16.62
CA LEU A 315 6.62 5.55 -17.02
C LEU A 315 7.50 4.60 -17.85
N LEU A 316 7.64 3.33 -17.40
CA LEU A 316 8.53 2.39 -18.07
C LEU A 316 8.03 1.94 -19.45
N THR A 317 6.73 2.02 -19.73
CA THR A 317 6.19 1.63 -21.05
C THR A 317 6.53 2.64 -22.14
N GLY A 318 6.84 3.89 -21.79
CA GLY A 318 7.26 4.92 -22.76
C GLY A 318 8.65 4.69 -23.33
N PHE A 319 9.48 3.89 -22.63
CA PHE A 319 10.84 3.56 -23.04
C PHE A 319 10.91 2.29 -23.90
N GLY A 320 9.79 1.79 -24.45
CA GLY A 320 9.72 0.49 -25.16
C GLY A 320 10.72 0.24 -26.30
N PHE A 321 11.52 1.24 -26.68
CA PHE A 321 12.57 1.18 -27.71
C PHE A 321 13.98 1.47 -27.16
N TYR A 322 14.16 1.48 -25.84
CA TYR A 322 15.41 1.91 -25.21
C TYR A 322 16.50 0.85 -25.39
N ASN A 323 17.65 1.29 -25.91
CA ASN A 323 18.88 0.50 -25.92
C ASN A 323 19.78 0.98 -24.78
N PRO A 324 20.21 0.10 -23.85
CA PRO A 324 20.00 -1.36 -23.88
C PRO A 324 18.62 -1.82 -23.35
N TYR A 325 17.98 -2.73 -24.09
CA TYR A 325 16.66 -3.31 -23.76
C TYR A 325 16.68 -4.16 -22.48
N TRP A 326 17.81 -4.79 -22.15
CA TRP A 326 17.97 -5.58 -20.93
C TRP A 326 17.74 -4.74 -19.67
N LEU A 327 18.10 -3.45 -19.68
CA LEU A 327 17.93 -2.56 -18.54
C LEU A 327 16.44 -2.28 -18.29
N LEU A 328 15.67 -2.13 -19.37
CA LEU A 328 14.21 -2.01 -19.31
C LEU A 328 13.55 -3.30 -18.81
N ASN A 329 14.06 -4.46 -19.21
CA ASN A 329 13.57 -5.74 -18.74
C ASN A 329 13.82 -5.94 -17.24
N ILE A 330 15.01 -5.57 -16.74
CA ILE A 330 15.32 -5.60 -15.30
C ILE A 330 14.36 -4.71 -14.52
N ALA A 331 14.09 -3.49 -15.00
CA ALA A 331 13.19 -2.57 -14.31
C ALA A 331 11.75 -3.10 -14.27
N ASN A 332 11.24 -3.67 -15.37
CA ASN A 332 9.91 -4.27 -15.38
C ASN A 332 9.82 -5.55 -14.55
N ALA A 333 10.86 -6.38 -14.53
CA ALA A 333 10.93 -7.55 -13.65
C ALA A 333 10.93 -7.13 -12.17
N ALA A 334 11.67 -6.08 -11.82
CA ALA A 334 11.67 -5.51 -10.48
C ALA A 334 10.28 -4.99 -10.08
N ILE A 335 9.52 -4.36 -10.99
CA ILE A 335 8.12 -3.99 -10.71
C ILE A 335 7.28 -5.21 -10.35
N VAL A 336 7.39 -6.30 -11.12
CA VAL A 336 6.60 -7.52 -10.85
C VAL A 336 6.92 -8.07 -9.47
N VAL A 337 8.20 -8.22 -9.13
CA VAL A 337 8.63 -8.70 -7.81
C VAL A 337 8.19 -7.76 -6.69
N HIS A 338 8.29 -6.44 -6.90
CA HIS A 338 7.79 -5.45 -5.95
C HIS A 338 6.29 -5.63 -5.69
N LEU A 339 5.48 -5.73 -6.77
CA LEU A 339 4.03 -5.80 -6.68
C LEU A 339 3.56 -7.09 -5.98
N VAL A 340 4.33 -8.19 -6.07
CA VAL A 340 4.06 -9.38 -5.25
C VAL A 340 4.13 -9.07 -3.76
N GLY A 341 5.18 -8.37 -3.32
CA GLY A 341 5.30 -8.00 -1.91
C GLY A 341 4.28 -6.95 -1.47
N ALA A 342 4.04 -5.94 -2.29
CA ALA A 342 3.06 -4.90 -2.01
C ALA A 342 1.64 -5.48 -1.94
N TYR A 343 1.27 -6.42 -2.82
CA TYR A 343 -0.03 -7.10 -2.77
C TYR A 343 -0.30 -7.72 -1.40
N GLN A 344 0.71 -8.37 -0.81
CA GLN A 344 0.58 -8.96 0.53
C GLN A 344 0.42 -7.90 1.61
N VAL A 345 1.17 -6.79 1.57
CA VAL A 345 1.03 -5.69 2.52
C VAL A 345 -0.42 -5.16 2.56
N PHE A 346 -1.08 -5.04 1.40
CA PHE A 346 -2.45 -4.53 1.35
C PHE A 346 -3.53 -5.60 1.59
N CYS A 347 -3.34 -6.85 1.16
CA CYS A 347 -4.39 -7.87 1.27
C CYS A 347 -4.44 -8.55 2.64
N GLN A 348 -3.33 -8.62 3.39
CA GLN A 348 -3.29 -9.30 4.69
C GLN A 348 -4.27 -8.71 5.73
N PRO A 349 -4.42 -7.38 5.88
CA PRO A 349 -5.45 -6.81 6.77
C PRO A 349 -6.88 -7.23 6.41
N LEU A 350 -7.19 -7.34 5.11
CA LEU A 350 -8.50 -7.79 4.64
C LEU A 350 -8.72 -9.28 4.93
N PHE A 351 -7.71 -10.11 4.68
CA PHE A 351 -7.75 -11.54 5.01
C PHE A 351 -7.95 -11.75 6.51
N ALA A 352 -7.16 -11.08 7.34
CA ALA A 352 -7.27 -11.15 8.79
C ALA A 352 -8.65 -10.70 9.29
N PHE A 353 -9.25 -9.68 8.69
CA PHE A 353 -10.60 -9.24 9.05
C PHE A 353 -11.66 -10.33 8.78
N ILE A 354 -11.69 -10.87 7.56
CA ILE A 354 -12.69 -11.87 7.16
C ILE A 354 -12.50 -13.18 7.93
N GLU A 355 -11.27 -13.59 8.16
CA GLU A 355 -10.95 -14.81 8.92
C GLU A 355 -11.33 -14.71 10.38
N LYS A 356 -11.00 -13.60 11.06
CA LYS A 356 -11.40 -13.37 12.44
C LYS A 356 -12.92 -13.29 12.59
N TRP A 357 -13.59 -12.67 11.63
CA TRP A 357 -15.05 -12.63 11.59
C TRP A 357 -15.64 -14.03 11.42
N ALA A 358 -15.16 -14.81 10.44
CA ALA A 358 -15.66 -16.15 10.16
C ALA A 358 -15.49 -17.09 11.36
N VAL A 359 -14.33 -17.09 12.02
CA VAL A 359 -14.07 -17.91 13.22
C VAL A 359 -14.99 -17.51 14.37
N LYS A 360 -15.25 -16.21 14.56
CA LYS A 360 -16.14 -15.72 15.61
C LYS A 360 -17.60 -16.07 15.34
N THR A 361 -18.02 -16.02 14.08
CA THR A 361 -19.42 -16.26 13.67
C THR A 361 -19.75 -17.75 13.64
N TRP A 362 -18.81 -18.60 13.25
CA TRP A 362 -19.01 -20.04 13.12
C TRP A 362 -17.91 -20.86 13.83
N PRO A 363 -17.81 -20.77 15.16
CA PRO A 363 -16.75 -21.44 15.93
C PRO A 363 -16.84 -22.98 15.85
N GLU A 364 -18.06 -23.52 15.70
CA GLU A 364 -18.31 -24.97 15.63
C GLU A 364 -17.99 -25.59 14.25
N SER A 365 -17.74 -24.77 13.23
CA SER A 365 -17.46 -25.27 11.89
C SER A 365 -16.04 -25.83 11.80
N THR A 366 -15.93 -27.13 11.57
CA THR A 366 -14.63 -27.80 11.39
C THR A 366 -13.87 -27.29 10.16
N PHE A 367 -14.56 -26.75 9.15
CA PHE A 367 -13.90 -26.15 7.99
C PHE A 367 -13.21 -24.81 8.33
N ILE A 368 -13.81 -24.04 9.24
CA ILE A 368 -13.37 -22.68 9.59
C ILE A 368 -12.40 -22.71 10.78
N ALA A 369 -12.78 -23.39 11.86
CA ALA A 369 -12.05 -23.34 13.13
C ALA A 369 -10.90 -24.35 13.22
N LYS A 370 -10.86 -25.40 12.40
CA LYS A 370 -9.81 -26.42 12.47
C LYS A 370 -8.53 -25.94 11.78
N GLU A 371 -7.44 -25.96 12.53
CA GLU A 371 -6.09 -25.82 11.99
C GLU A 371 -5.42 -27.21 11.86
N ILE A 372 -4.89 -27.50 10.67
CA ILE A 372 -4.16 -28.73 10.35
C ILE A 372 -2.66 -28.40 10.37
N ALA A 373 -1.92 -28.93 11.35
CA ALA A 373 -0.49 -28.73 11.42
C ALA A 373 0.24 -29.62 10.40
N VAL A 374 0.74 -29.00 9.32
CA VAL A 374 1.57 -29.65 8.29
C VAL A 374 3.04 -29.47 8.66
N PRO A 375 3.83 -30.54 8.81
CA PRO A 375 5.27 -30.42 9.05
C PRO A 375 5.98 -29.95 7.78
N LEU A 376 6.63 -28.77 7.82
CA LEU A 376 7.46 -28.25 6.72
C LEU A 376 8.93 -28.69 6.87
N THR A 377 9.43 -28.66 8.10
CA THR A 377 10.76 -29.15 8.49
C THR A 377 10.64 -29.83 9.87
N PRO A 378 11.65 -30.61 10.32
CA PRO A 378 11.60 -31.25 11.65
C PRO A 378 11.32 -30.29 12.80
N THR A 379 11.65 -29.01 12.63
CA THR A 379 11.49 -27.94 13.62
C THR A 379 10.35 -26.96 13.33
N ARG A 380 9.75 -26.96 12.13
CA ARG A 380 8.73 -25.97 11.72
C ARG A 380 7.44 -26.64 11.26
N ARG A 381 6.34 -26.30 11.93
CA ARG A 381 4.98 -26.71 11.59
C ARG A 381 4.24 -25.51 10.99
N TYR A 382 3.45 -25.75 9.94
CA TYR A 382 2.59 -24.77 9.31
C TYR A 382 1.14 -25.14 9.56
N ASN A 383 0.38 -24.23 10.17
CA ASN A 383 -1.02 -24.46 10.47
C ASN A 383 -1.86 -24.10 9.24
N LEU A 384 -2.29 -25.12 8.50
CA LEU A 384 -3.15 -24.96 7.34
C LEU A 384 -4.62 -24.92 7.79
N SER A 385 -5.36 -23.89 7.36
CA SER A 385 -6.81 -23.82 7.49
C SER A 385 -7.42 -23.96 6.11
N LEU A 386 -8.35 -24.90 5.96
CA LEU A 386 -9.04 -25.13 4.68
C LEU A 386 -9.85 -23.90 4.27
N PHE A 387 -10.48 -23.22 5.22
CA PHE A 387 -11.15 -21.95 4.98
C PHE A 387 -10.19 -20.89 4.44
N ARG A 388 -9.04 -20.67 5.09
CA ARG A 388 -8.02 -19.71 4.60
C ARG A 388 -7.60 -20.02 3.16
N LEU A 389 -7.30 -21.28 2.89
CA LEU A 389 -6.88 -21.72 1.56
C LEU A 389 -7.93 -21.40 0.49
N VAL A 390 -9.18 -21.80 0.73
CA VAL A 390 -10.26 -21.64 -0.25
C VAL A 390 -10.63 -20.18 -0.44
N TRP A 391 -10.87 -19.44 0.64
CA TRP A 391 -11.34 -18.05 0.55
C TRP A 391 -10.25 -17.13 -0.03
N ARG A 392 -8.99 -17.22 0.42
CA ARG A 392 -7.91 -16.40 -0.13
C ARG A 392 -7.68 -16.70 -1.60
N SER A 393 -7.77 -17.97 -2.02
CA SER A 393 -7.68 -18.34 -3.44
C SER A 393 -8.86 -17.77 -4.25
N ALA A 394 -10.09 -17.87 -3.74
CA ALA A 394 -11.27 -17.31 -4.38
C ALA A 394 -11.19 -15.78 -4.52
N PHE A 395 -10.64 -15.09 -3.50
CA PHE A 395 -10.37 -13.66 -3.54
C PHE A 395 -9.42 -13.30 -4.68
N VAL A 396 -8.26 -13.98 -4.77
CA VAL A 396 -7.26 -13.71 -5.81
C VAL A 396 -7.82 -13.99 -7.21
N VAL A 397 -8.58 -15.07 -7.38
CA VAL A 397 -9.27 -15.39 -8.64
C VAL A 397 -10.26 -14.29 -9.00
N LEU A 398 -11.08 -13.83 -8.06
CA LEU A 398 -12.05 -12.78 -8.29
C LEU A 398 -11.38 -11.45 -8.71
N THR A 399 -10.35 -11.01 -7.98
CA THR A 399 -9.62 -9.78 -8.34
C THR A 399 -8.96 -9.90 -9.71
N THR A 400 -8.42 -11.08 -10.04
CA THR A 400 -7.80 -11.34 -11.36
C THR A 400 -8.83 -11.26 -12.48
N VAL A 401 -10.01 -11.86 -12.31
CA VAL A 401 -11.09 -11.80 -13.31
C VAL A 401 -11.57 -10.35 -13.51
N ILE A 402 -11.70 -9.57 -12.44
CA ILE A 402 -12.08 -8.16 -12.54
C ILE A 402 -10.99 -7.35 -13.26
N SER A 403 -9.70 -7.59 -12.97
CA SER A 403 -8.59 -6.97 -13.70
C SER A 403 -8.63 -7.28 -15.20
N MET A 404 -9.05 -8.49 -15.59
CA MET A 404 -9.22 -8.87 -17.01
C MET A 404 -10.41 -8.18 -17.67
N LEU A 405 -11.43 -7.82 -16.90
CA LEU A 405 -12.62 -7.09 -17.39
C LEU A 405 -12.38 -5.59 -17.53
N LEU A 406 -11.54 -5.01 -16.67
CA LEU A 406 -11.32 -3.56 -16.57
C LEU A 406 -9.81 -3.23 -16.46
N PRO A 407 -9.02 -3.44 -17.53
CA PRO A 407 -7.56 -3.26 -17.49
C PRO A 407 -7.11 -1.78 -17.57
N PHE A 408 -7.87 -0.84 -17.01
CA PHE A 408 -7.61 0.61 -17.08
C PHE A 408 -6.79 1.09 -15.90
N PHE A 409 -5.46 1.02 -16.02
CA PHE A 409 -4.55 1.25 -14.89
C PHE A 409 -4.75 2.60 -14.19
N ASN A 410 -4.64 3.72 -14.92
CA ASN A 410 -4.77 5.07 -14.34
C ASN A 410 -6.19 5.34 -13.83
N ASP A 411 -7.22 4.85 -14.51
CA ASP A 411 -8.59 5.08 -14.07
C ASP A 411 -8.89 4.38 -12.73
N VAL A 412 -8.43 3.13 -12.59
CA VAL A 412 -8.54 2.37 -11.35
C VAL A 412 -7.75 3.06 -10.24
N VAL A 413 -6.50 3.42 -10.50
CA VAL A 413 -5.63 4.09 -9.53
C VAL A 413 -6.18 5.45 -9.10
N GLY A 414 -6.65 6.28 -10.04
CA GLY A 414 -7.26 7.57 -9.76
C GLY A 414 -8.52 7.45 -8.90
N LEU A 415 -9.39 6.47 -9.20
CA LEU A 415 -10.58 6.21 -8.41
C LEU A 415 -10.24 5.73 -6.99
N LEU A 416 -9.25 4.85 -6.84
CA LEU A 416 -8.81 4.36 -5.53
C LEU A 416 -8.17 5.47 -4.69
N GLY A 417 -7.37 6.33 -5.33
CA GLY A 417 -6.82 7.52 -4.69
C GLY A 417 -7.92 8.44 -4.19
N ALA A 418 -8.93 8.72 -5.01
CA ALA A 418 -10.08 9.51 -4.58
C ALA A 418 -10.85 8.85 -3.42
N LEU A 419 -11.26 7.59 -3.57
CA LEU A 419 -12.04 6.89 -2.54
C LEU A 419 -11.29 6.72 -1.22
N GLY A 420 -9.96 6.63 -1.24
CA GLY A 420 -9.15 6.43 -0.05
C GLY A 420 -8.69 7.73 0.62
N PHE A 421 -8.33 8.75 -0.16
CA PHE A 421 -7.58 9.90 0.34
C PHE A 421 -8.35 10.71 1.38
N TRP A 422 -9.50 11.29 1.06
CA TRP A 422 -10.23 12.06 2.07
C TRP A 422 -10.66 11.22 3.28
N PRO A 423 -11.39 10.09 3.13
CA PRO A 423 -11.91 9.41 4.31
C PRO A 423 -10.80 8.79 5.17
N LEU A 424 -9.85 8.06 4.57
CA LEU A 424 -8.87 7.25 5.30
C LEU A 424 -7.55 7.99 5.58
N THR A 425 -7.10 8.85 4.68
CA THR A 425 -5.86 9.62 4.90
C THR A 425 -6.13 10.89 5.70
N VAL A 426 -7.28 11.54 5.55
CA VAL A 426 -7.51 12.87 6.15
C VAL A 426 -8.58 12.86 7.24
N TYR A 427 -9.81 12.51 6.93
CA TYR A 427 -10.99 12.67 7.79
C TYR A 427 -10.87 11.85 9.08
N PHE A 428 -10.73 10.53 9.00
CA PHE A 428 -10.66 9.69 10.20
C PHE A 428 -9.45 10.03 11.08
N PRO A 429 -8.22 10.23 10.55
CA PRO A 429 -7.09 10.64 11.38
C PRO A 429 -7.32 11.97 12.10
N VAL A 430 -7.88 12.97 11.40
CA VAL A 430 -8.18 14.29 11.98
C VAL A 430 -9.23 14.17 13.08
N GLU A 431 -10.34 13.47 12.82
CA GLU A 431 -11.44 13.32 13.78
C GLU A 431 -11.01 12.52 15.01
N MET A 432 -10.29 11.41 14.83
CA MET A 432 -9.74 10.63 15.95
C MET A 432 -8.77 11.48 16.79
N TYR A 433 -7.93 12.28 16.14
CA TYR A 433 -6.99 13.15 16.84
C TYR A 433 -7.67 14.26 17.64
N ILE A 434 -8.73 14.87 17.10
CA ILE A 434 -9.54 15.87 17.80
C ILE A 434 -10.13 15.27 19.08
N VAL A 435 -10.70 14.06 19.00
CA VAL A 435 -11.27 13.36 20.17
C VAL A 435 -10.18 13.00 21.17
N ARG A 436 -9.08 12.41 20.70
CA ARG A 436 -7.95 12.00 21.54
C ARG A 436 -7.38 13.17 22.34
N GLN A 437 -7.11 14.29 21.69
CA GLN A 437 -6.50 15.48 22.31
C GLN A 437 -7.54 16.38 22.98
N ARG A 438 -8.83 16.02 22.93
CA ARG A 438 -9.95 16.82 23.47
C ARG A 438 -9.91 18.27 22.99
N ILE A 439 -9.64 18.47 21.69
CA ILE A 439 -9.50 19.80 21.10
C ILE A 439 -10.86 20.52 21.18
N PRO A 440 -10.95 21.71 21.81
CA PRO A 440 -12.20 22.45 21.90
C PRO A 440 -12.71 22.83 20.51
N ARG A 441 -14.01 22.64 20.28
CA ARG A 441 -14.68 23.11 19.05
C ARG A 441 -14.46 24.61 18.91
N TRP A 442 -14.26 25.06 17.66
CA TRP A 442 -13.99 26.46 17.31
C TRP A 442 -12.67 27.06 17.82
N SER A 443 -11.82 26.28 18.50
CA SER A 443 -10.42 26.71 18.68
C SER A 443 -9.73 26.86 17.33
N THR A 444 -8.73 27.75 17.24
CA THR A 444 -7.95 27.95 16.00
C THR A 444 -7.45 26.63 15.42
N ARG A 445 -6.97 25.73 16.30
CA ARG A 445 -6.51 24.40 15.90
C ARG A 445 -7.62 23.53 15.33
N TRP A 446 -8.80 23.53 15.94
CA TRP A 446 -9.96 22.79 15.43
C TRP A 446 -10.39 23.32 14.06
N VAL A 447 -10.46 24.64 13.89
CA VAL A 447 -10.83 25.28 12.62
C VAL A 447 -9.81 24.94 11.52
N CYS A 448 -8.51 25.02 11.80
CA CYS A 448 -7.48 24.63 10.83
C CYS A 448 -7.59 23.16 10.40
N LEU A 449 -7.84 22.25 11.34
CA LEU A 449 -8.01 20.82 11.06
C LEU A 449 -9.26 20.54 10.21
N GLN A 450 -10.37 21.21 10.50
CA GLN A 450 -11.60 21.08 9.71
C GLN A 450 -11.45 21.70 8.32
N MET A 451 -10.81 22.85 8.20
CA MET A 451 -10.52 23.48 6.90
C MET A 451 -9.63 22.60 6.02
N LEU A 452 -8.61 21.96 6.60
CA LEU A 452 -7.80 20.96 5.91
C LEU A 452 -8.67 19.81 5.40
N SER A 453 -9.51 19.23 6.28
CA SER A 453 -10.40 18.13 5.92
C SER A 453 -11.38 18.49 4.80
N LEU A 454 -12.03 19.66 4.88
CA LEU A 454 -12.98 20.14 3.87
C LEU A 454 -12.30 20.43 2.52
N THR A 455 -11.09 20.99 2.54
CA THR A 455 -10.31 21.22 1.31
C THR A 455 -9.96 19.89 0.63
N CYS A 456 -9.49 18.91 1.39
CA CYS A 456 -9.19 17.58 0.88
C CYS A 456 -10.45 16.83 0.39
N LEU A 457 -11.62 17.07 1.00
CA LEU A 457 -12.89 16.55 0.51
C LEU A 457 -13.21 17.08 -0.89
N ALA A 458 -13.10 18.40 -1.09
CA ALA A 458 -13.37 19.02 -2.39
C ALA A 458 -12.42 18.46 -3.48
N VAL A 459 -11.12 18.35 -3.18
CA VAL A 459 -10.13 17.75 -4.09
C VAL A 459 -10.50 16.29 -4.42
N THR A 460 -10.92 15.53 -3.42
CA THR A 460 -11.31 14.12 -3.57
C THR A 460 -12.55 13.95 -4.44
N ILE A 461 -13.58 14.78 -4.24
CA ILE A 461 -14.79 14.75 -5.07
C ILE A 461 -14.44 15.06 -6.51
N ALA A 462 -13.59 16.07 -6.74
CA ALA A 462 -13.14 16.42 -8.08
C ALA A 462 -12.36 15.27 -8.74
N ALA A 463 -11.43 14.64 -8.01
CA ALA A 463 -10.67 13.49 -8.48
C ALA A 463 -11.56 12.28 -8.81
N ALA A 464 -12.58 12.00 -8.00
CA ALA A 464 -13.54 10.94 -8.26
C ALA A 464 -14.33 11.20 -9.55
N ILE A 465 -14.80 12.43 -9.78
CA ILE A 465 -15.51 12.82 -11.00
C ILE A 465 -14.62 12.62 -12.23
N GLY A 466 -13.36 13.08 -12.17
CA GLY A 466 -12.39 12.90 -13.26
C GLY A 466 -12.13 11.43 -13.59
N SER A 467 -11.91 10.60 -12.55
CA SER A 467 -11.63 9.17 -12.72
C SER A 467 -12.83 8.40 -13.26
N VAL A 468 -14.04 8.68 -12.78
CA VAL A 468 -15.27 8.06 -13.31
C VAL A 468 -15.51 8.45 -14.77
N ALA A 469 -15.28 9.72 -15.13
CA ALA A 469 -15.35 10.16 -16.52
C ALA A 469 -14.32 9.44 -17.41
N GLY A 470 -13.12 9.19 -16.91
CA GLY A 470 -12.09 8.35 -17.54
C GLY A 470 -12.61 6.94 -17.82
N VAL A 471 -13.04 6.23 -16.77
CA VAL A 471 -13.58 4.85 -16.88
C VAL A 471 -14.70 4.76 -17.91
N VAL A 472 -15.67 5.68 -17.86
CA VAL A 472 -16.81 5.68 -18.78
C VAL A 472 -16.36 5.90 -20.22
N THR A 473 -15.37 6.76 -20.45
CA THR A 473 -14.82 7.03 -21.77
C THR A 473 -14.11 5.79 -22.32
N ASP A 474 -13.29 5.14 -21.50
CA ASP A 474 -12.50 3.97 -21.90
C ASP A 474 -13.39 2.74 -22.11
N LEU A 475 -14.44 2.56 -21.30
CA LEU A 475 -15.43 1.50 -21.46
C LEU A 475 -16.19 1.57 -22.79
N ASN A 476 -16.45 2.76 -23.33
CA ASN A 476 -17.12 2.91 -24.62
C ASN A 476 -16.27 2.39 -25.80
N LEU A 477 -14.95 2.31 -25.63
CA LEU A 477 -14.00 1.86 -26.64
C LEU A 477 -13.57 0.40 -26.44
N TYR A 478 -13.70 -0.11 -25.21
CA TYR A 478 -13.15 -1.39 -24.80
C TYR A 478 -14.06 -2.59 -25.13
N ARG A 479 -13.43 -3.69 -25.57
CA ARG A 479 -14.09 -5.00 -25.72
C ARG A 479 -13.51 -5.99 -24.70
N PRO A 480 -14.32 -6.47 -23.73
CA PRO A 480 -13.87 -7.42 -22.70
C PRO A 480 -13.15 -8.63 -23.27
N PHE A 481 -12.06 -9.03 -22.61
CA PHE A 481 -11.24 -10.20 -22.92
C PHE A 481 -10.56 -10.24 -24.29
N LYS A 482 -10.65 -9.16 -25.08
CA LYS A 482 -10.01 -9.05 -26.41
C LYS A 482 -8.85 -8.04 -26.43
N THR A 483 -8.30 -7.71 -25.28
CA THR A 483 -7.19 -6.74 -25.17
C THR A 483 -5.93 -7.29 -25.84
N SER A 484 -5.56 -6.68 -26.97
CA SER A 484 -4.25 -6.79 -27.60
C SER A 484 -3.62 -5.40 -27.66
N TYR A 485 -2.42 -5.25 -27.10
CA TYR A 485 -1.63 -4.01 -27.15
C TYR A 485 -0.59 -4.01 -28.27
#